data_AF-A0A521ZDJ7-F1
#
_entry.id   AF-A0A521ZDJ7-F1
#
_cell.length_a   1.000
_cell.length_b   1.000
_cell.length_c   1.000
_cell.angle_alpha   90.00
_cell.angle_beta   90.00
_cell.angle_gamma   90.00
#
_symmetry.space_group_name_H-M   'P 1'
#
loop_
_entity.id
_entity.type
_entity.pdbx_description
1 polymer ?
#
loop_
_entity_poly.entity_id
_entity_poly.type
_entity_poly.pdbx_seq_one_letter_code
_entity_poly.pdbx_strand_id
1 'polypeptide(L)'
;MNTNTNESKHDAVNNGTETYRFDAFISYRRSDGRKVANWLRRELQSFRPPHKLANLAGRRLRVYLDIAYERGTTDFYENTIRPALLASRYLIVLATPDAVQRREGQADWIQREVIDFSASPQGANILISRGAGELLDPLPADLEQRFQNPEIVDLRGAGRFWFFNPSKMSRLAEEKLKLLAPILDIPHDDMPLLRLEEEKRQQTRLGAIFGTSFAVLAMVTGLSVFALKSAWRAQDALGSSMFSTERIIGSLSDTLPQEGEAGDIRSKLIYEACDLLAKLAQEAARPPSVRERVLCAIERARGHEAQKEYPQSEAALSAAVDMARVESERKFSFDVARAWVQAQTELIDFLQRRNESVRARVAVEAFLPVLSRLAKENASETNFATYFAITEAELHGVRATLLDARTQLRERLDALDNAARRMDEAIHLSSASDDNLPRLLTAQSDWLVQAAMLHADGSEFEQAAARLRRAIDIRAAILWSGDETAARAADNKADRAELYVWLAVLQTQMNRAAEARKAKVAAAALLSELAAHPELTAELAKRIREIRGRLN
;
A
#
# COMPACT_ATOMS: atom_id res chain seq x y z
N MET A 1 69.22 -0.98 -59.34
CA MET A 1 69.12 0.44 -58.94
C MET A 1 69.04 0.44 -57.42
N ASN A 2 70.16 0.36 -56.69
CA ASN A 2 71.10 1.45 -56.36
C ASN A 2 70.40 2.74 -55.94
N THR A 3 70.34 2.97 -54.63
CA THR A 3 70.94 4.14 -53.95
C THR A 3 71.20 3.82 -52.48
N ASN A 4 72.49 3.69 -52.16
CA ASN A 4 73.09 3.97 -50.84
C ASN A 4 72.70 5.38 -50.38
N THR A 5 72.57 5.59 -49.06
CA THR A 5 73.41 6.55 -48.31
C THR A 5 73.10 6.58 -46.81
N ASN A 6 74.19 6.62 -46.05
CA ASN A 6 74.37 7.19 -44.70
C ASN A 6 74.05 6.31 -43.47
N GLU A 7 75.04 5.46 -43.20
CA GLU A 7 75.70 5.39 -41.89
C GLU A 7 75.77 6.76 -41.20
N SER A 8 75.04 6.91 -40.10
CA SER A 8 75.48 7.69 -38.94
C SER A 8 75.48 6.74 -37.76
N LYS A 9 76.64 6.13 -37.59
CA LYS A 9 77.01 5.28 -36.47
C LYS A 9 77.14 6.22 -35.26
N HIS A 10 76.03 6.44 -34.55
CA HIS A 10 76.12 6.96 -33.20
C HIS A 10 76.81 5.89 -32.38
N ASP A 11 78.06 6.18 -32.02
CA ASP A 11 78.82 5.46 -31.02
C ASP A 11 78.04 5.48 -29.70
N ALA A 12 77.14 4.50 -29.54
CA ALA A 12 76.63 4.10 -28.25
C ALA A 12 77.82 3.55 -27.49
N VAL A 13 78.43 4.45 -26.72
CA VAL A 13 79.38 4.14 -25.66
C VAL A 13 78.76 3.04 -24.81
N ASN A 14 79.19 1.82 -25.07
CA ASN A 14 78.90 0.65 -24.27
C ASN A 14 79.78 0.76 -23.02
N ASN A 15 79.42 1.72 -22.14
CA ASN A 15 80.02 1.84 -20.82
C ASN A 15 79.65 0.56 -20.06
N GLY A 16 80.68 -0.18 -19.64
CA GLY A 16 80.54 -1.44 -18.91
C GLY A 16 79.45 -1.33 -17.86
N THR A 17 78.45 -2.21 -17.95
CA THR A 17 77.30 -2.20 -17.05
C THR A 17 77.77 -2.54 -15.64
N GLU A 18 78.14 -1.53 -14.86
CA GLU A 18 78.06 -1.61 -13.41
C GLU A 18 76.61 -1.97 -13.08
N THR A 19 76.39 -3.23 -12.68
CA THR A 19 75.07 -3.72 -12.33
C THR A 19 74.66 -3.09 -11.00
N TYR A 20 74.04 -1.91 -11.05
CA TYR A 20 73.41 -1.31 -9.87
C TYR A 20 72.39 -2.28 -9.26
N ARG A 21 72.39 -2.40 -7.93
CA ARG A 21 71.44 -3.25 -7.22
C ARG A 21 70.03 -2.67 -7.25
N PHE A 22 69.91 -1.34 -7.29
CA PHE A 22 68.65 -0.62 -7.32
C PHE A 22 68.64 0.38 -8.48
N ASP A 23 67.45 0.60 -9.05
CA ASP A 23 67.26 1.55 -10.13
C ASP A 23 67.13 2.98 -9.58
N ALA A 24 66.53 3.12 -8.41
CA ALA A 24 66.42 4.41 -7.74
C ALA A 24 66.42 4.24 -6.22
N PHE A 25 67.02 5.21 -5.53
CA PHE A 25 66.90 5.44 -4.09
C PHE A 25 65.98 6.63 -3.85
N ILE A 26 64.97 6.50 -2.97
CA ILE A 26 64.13 7.64 -2.59
C ILE A 26 64.61 8.21 -1.25
N SER A 27 65.22 9.39 -1.29
CA SER A 27 65.55 10.20 -0.13
C SER A 27 64.37 11.08 0.26
N TYR A 28 63.95 11.02 1.53
CA TYR A 28 62.80 11.78 2.01
C TYR A 28 62.85 12.00 3.52
N ARG A 29 62.17 13.04 4.01
CA ARG A 29 61.97 13.23 5.44
C ARG A 29 60.81 12.36 5.94
N ARG A 30 61.06 11.55 6.98
CA ARG A 30 60.07 10.59 7.49
C ARG A 30 58.82 11.23 8.11
N SER A 31 58.93 12.44 8.67
CA SER A 31 57.85 13.13 9.39
C SER A 31 56.68 13.48 8.47
N ASP A 32 56.94 13.96 7.26
CA ASP A 32 55.92 14.44 6.32
C ASP A 32 55.99 13.77 4.92
N GLY A 33 57.15 13.33 4.46
CA GLY A 33 57.36 12.71 3.14
C GLY A 33 56.92 11.25 3.03
N ARG A 34 56.68 10.54 4.14
CA ARG A 34 56.44 9.08 4.15
C ARG A 34 55.29 8.64 3.25
N LYS A 35 54.17 9.38 3.22
CA LYS A 35 52.99 9.01 2.42
C LYS A 35 53.30 9.06 0.92
N VAL A 36 53.93 10.14 0.47
CA VAL A 36 54.28 10.36 -0.93
C VAL A 36 55.40 9.41 -1.37
N ALA A 37 56.43 9.21 -0.54
CA ALA A 37 57.53 8.29 -0.84
C ALA A 37 57.05 6.83 -1.00
N ASN A 38 56.13 6.36 -0.14
CA ASN A 38 55.52 5.03 -0.28
C ASN A 38 54.57 4.93 -1.48
N TRP A 39 53.84 6.00 -1.82
CA TRP A 39 53.03 6.05 -3.05
C TRP A 39 53.95 5.96 -4.28
N LEU A 40 54.98 6.81 -4.34
CA LEU A 40 55.91 6.88 -5.46
C LEU A 40 56.63 5.54 -5.66
N ARG A 41 57.15 4.93 -4.59
CA ARG A 41 57.77 3.61 -4.66
C ARG A 41 56.83 2.56 -5.29
N ARG A 42 55.58 2.49 -4.84
CA ARG A 42 54.59 1.54 -5.39
C ARG A 42 54.27 1.83 -6.84
N GLU A 43 54.09 3.09 -7.21
CA GLU A 43 53.82 3.50 -8.58
C GLU A 43 55.00 3.18 -9.52
N LEU A 44 56.23 3.47 -9.11
CA LEU A 44 57.43 3.15 -9.88
C LEU A 44 57.64 1.63 -10.03
N GLN A 45 57.49 0.86 -8.94
CA GLN A 45 57.68 -0.60 -8.97
C GLN A 45 56.56 -1.33 -9.74
N SER A 46 55.34 -0.81 -9.73
CA SER A 46 54.19 -1.39 -10.43
C SER A 46 54.08 -0.94 -11.89
N PHE A 47 54.83 0.10 -12.27
CA PHE A 47 54.86 0.57 -13.64
C PHE A 47 55.31 -0.53 -14.59
N ARG A 48 54.55 -0.70 -15.68
CA ARG A 48 54.91 -1.57 -16.79
C ARG A 48 55.01 -0.70 -18.03
N PRO A 49 56.17 -0.65 -18.71
CA PRO A 49 56.25 0.09 -19.96
C PRO A 49 55.21 -0.46 -20.95
N PRO A 50 54.69 0.41 -21.82
CA PRO A 50 53.81 -0.05 -22.87
C PRO A 50 54.54 -0.94 -23.87
N HIS A 51 53.80 -1.79 -24.59
CA HIS A 51 54.38 -2.83 -25.45
C HIS A 51 55.34 -2.25 -26.49
N LYS A 52 55.05 -1.06 -27.01
CA LYS A 52 55.92 -0.37 -27.97
C LYS A 52 57.29 0.03 -27.40
N LEU A 53 57.37 0.23 -26.09
CA LEU A 53 58.59 0.58 -25.35
C LEU A 53 59.12 -0.58 -24.51
N ALA A 54 58.53 -1.78 -24.62
CA ALA A 54 58.90 -2.93 -23.79
C ALA A 54 60.34 -3.41 -24.05
N ASN A 55 60.85 -3.22 -25.27
CA ASN A 55 62.22 -3.58 -25.65
C ASN A 55 63.27 -2.68 -24.98
N LEU A 56 62.90 -1.45 -24.58
CA LEU A 56 63.79 -0.50 -23.90
C LEU A 56 63.82 -0.73 -22.38
N ALA A 57 62.72 -1.25 -21.82
CA ALA A 57 62.44 -1.20 -20.39
C ALA A 57 61.87 -2.51 -19.81
N GLY A 58 62.25 -3.68 -20.35
CA GLY A 58 61.57 -4.95 -20.11
C GLY A 58 61.54 -5.52 -18.67
N ARG A 59 62.12 -4.84 -17.68
CA ARG A 59 62.16 -5.31 -16.28
C ARG A 59 61.43 -4.38 -15.32
N ARG A 60 60.97 -4.93 -14.19
CA ARG A 60 60.38 -4.14 -13.10
C ARG A 60 61.46 -3.32 -12.40
N LEU A 61 61.11 -2.08 -12.05
CA LEU A 61 62.00 -1.20 -11.30
C LEU A 61 62.19 -1.68 -9.86
N ARG A 62 63.44 -1.70 -9.40
CA ARG A 62 63.86 -1.98 -8.03
C ARG A 62 64.15 -0.67 -7.33
N VAL A 63 63.15 -0.14 -6.64
CA VAL A 63 63.25 1.12 -5.89
C VAL A 63 63.52 0.85 -4.42
N TYR A 64 64.64 1.37 -3.91
CA TYR A 64 64.97 1.37 -2.50
C TYR A 64 64.28 2.55 -1.80
N LEU A 65 63.70 2.28 -0.65
CA LEU A 65 63.07 3.28 0.20
C LEU A 65 63.51 2.96 1.62
N ASP A 66 64.04 3.94 2.33
CA ASP A 66 64.39 3.80 3.73
C ASP A 66 63.14 3.49 4.57
N ILE A 67 63.02 2.26 5.08
CA ILE A 67 61.93 1.85 5.97
C ILE A 67 62.54 1.57 7.35
N ALA A 68 62.01 2.21 8.39
CA ALA A 68 62.51 2.18 9.76
C ALA A 68 62.45 0.81 10.49
N TYR A 69 62.27 -0.31 9.80
CA TYR A 69 62.10 -1.65 10.39
C TYR A 69 63.32 -2.56 10.27
N GLU A 70 64.46 -2.04 9.82
CA GLU A 70 65.70 -2.82 9.85
C GLU A 70 66.32 -2.76 11.27
N ARG A 71 66.90 -3.88 11.69
CA ARG A 71 67.38 -4.16 13.04
C ARG A 71 68.14 -2.97 13.63
N GLY A 72 67.91 -2.63 14.91
CA GLY A 72 68.62 -1.55 15.58
C GLY A 72 70.13 -1.79 15.60
N THR A 73 70.85 -1.20 14.65
CA THR A 73 72.31 -1.19 14.56
C THR A 73 72.86 0.12 15.11
N THR A 74 74.05 0.09 15.71
CA THR A 74 74.74 1.26 16.25
C THR A 74 75.09 2.32 15.19
N ASP A 75 75.17 1.94 13.90
CA ASP A 75 75.31 2.87 12.78
C ASP A 75 74.45 2.41 11.58
N PHE A 76 73.18 2.80 11.60
CA PHE A 76 72.21 2.47 10.54
C PHE A 76 72.59 3.09 9.17
N TYR A 77 73.26 4.24 9.19
CA TYR A 77 73.59 4.96 7.97
C TYR A 77 74.72 4.27 7.20
N GLU A 78 75.86 4.02 7.86
CA GLU A 78 77.03 3.43 7.21
C GLU A 78 76.78 1.98 6.78
N ASN A 79 75.99 1.23 7.55
CA ASN A 79 75.79 -0.20 7.28
C ASN A 79 74.64 -0.50 6.31
N THR A 80 73.67 0.41 6.16
CA THR A 80 72.43 0.13 5.41
C THR A 80 72.16 1.18 4.35
N ILE A 81 72.03 2.44 4.76
CA ILE A 81 71.60 3.52 3.86
C ILE A 81 72.66 3.85 2.82
N ARG A 82 73.90 4.09 3.25
CA ARG A 82 75.00 4.46 2.36
C ARG A 82 75.33 3.36 1.33
N PRO A 83 75.41 2.06 1.69
CA PRO A 83 75.56 1.00 0.69
C PRO A 83 74.40 0.92 -0.29
N ALA A 84 73.15 1.07 0.16
CA ALA A 84 71.98 1.07 -0.74
C ALA A 84 71.95 2.29 -1.67
N LEU A 85 72.34 3.45 -1.16
CA LEU A 85 72.46 4.70 -1.90
C LEU A 85 73.51 4.58 -3.01
N LEU A 86 74.73 4.13 -2.68
CA LEU A 86 75.81 3.94 -3.65
C LEU A 86 75.52 2.80 -4.65
N ALA A 87 74.71 1.81 -4.25
CA ALA A 87 74.26 0.74 -5.13
C ALA A 87 73.02 1.10 -5.96
N SER A 88 72.53 2.35 -5.89
CA SER A 88 71.41 2.87 -6.67
C SER A 88 71.89 3.68 -7.86
N ARG A 89 71.21 3.52 -9.00
CA ARG A 89 71.53 4.24 -10.24
C ARG A 89 71.08 5.71 -10.23
N TYR A 90 69.91 5.98 -9.66
CA TYR A 90 69.34 7.32 -9.48
C TYR A 90 69.07 7.61 -8.01
N LEU A 91 69.17 8.89 -7.63
CA LEU A 91 68.71 9.41 -6.35
C LEU A 91 67.48 10.30 -6.60
N ILE A 92 66.33 9.93 -6.06
CA ILE A 92 65.12 10.76 -6.05
C ILE A 92 65.05 11.48 -4.72
N VAL A 93 65.15 12.81 -4.72
CA VAL A 93 64.99 13.64 -3.53
C VAL A 93 63.57 14.15 -3.45
N LEU A 94 62.86 13.80 -2.38
CA LEU A 94 61.50 14.25 -2.12
C LEU A 94 61.52 15.47 -1.19
N ALA A 95 61.34 16.65 -1.79
CA ALA A 95 61.22 17.91 -1.09
C ALA A 95 59.84 18.05 -0.43
N THR A 96 59.84 18.22 0.88
CA THR A 96 58.68 18.49 1.73
C THR A 96 59.06 19.59 2.75
N PRO A 97 58.11 20.28 3.38
CA PRO A 97 58.44 21.35 4.33
C PRO A 97 59.46 20.93 5.41
N ASP A 98 59.33 19.74 6.00
CA ASP A 98 60.30 19.26 7.01
C ASP A 98 61.62 18.77 6.41
N ALA A 99 61.69 18.50 5.09
CA ALA A 99 62.94 18.19 4.41
C ALA A 99 63.80 19.44 4.23
N VAL A 100 63.18 20.62 4.11
CA VAL A 100 63.84 21.92 3.90
C VAL A 100 64.24 22.55 5.24
N GLN A 101 63.40 22.41 6.27
CA GLN A 101 63.65 23.01 7.58
C GLN A 101 64.78 22.30 8.34
N ARG A 102 65.94 22.95 8.43
CA ARG A 102 67.03 22.53 9.30
C ARG A 102 66.66 22.83 10.76
N ARG A 103 66.60 21.81 11.62
CA ARG A 103 66.57 22.02 13.07
C ARG A 103 68.00 22.24 13.53
N GLU A 104 68.28 23.38 14.16
CA GLU A 104 69.60 23.67 14.73
C GLU A 104 70.05 22.51 15.65
N GLY A 105 71.27 22.03 15.42
CA GLY A 105 71.86 20.92 16.19
C GLY A 105 71.48 19.50 15.74
N GLN A 106 70.66 19.30 14.70
CA GLN A 106 70.41 17.97 14.12
C GLN A 106 71.17 17.77 12.80
N ALA A 107 71.79 16.59 12.64
CA ALA A 107 72.39 16.18 11.38
C ALA A 107 71.32 16.10 10.27
N ASP A 108 71.56 16.79 9.16
CA ASP A 108 70.69 16.73 7.99
C ASP A 108 71.03 15.49 7.16
N TRP A 109 70.23 14.43 7.37
CA TRP A 109 70.38 13.17 6.68
C TRP A 109 70.25 13.29 5.15
N ILE A 110 69.36 14.17 4.66
CA ILE A 110 69.16 14.35 3.21
C ILE A 110 70.39 15.04 2.62
N GLN A 111 70.93 16.05 3.31
CA GLN A 111 72.17 16.70 2.88
C GLN A 111 73.33 15.72 2.82
N ARG A 112 73.46 14.83 3.81
CA ARG A 112 74.48 13.78 3.82
C ARG A 112 74.32 12.79 2.66
N GLU A 113 73.10 12.31 2.41
CA GLU A 113 72.79 11.43 1.26
C GLU A 113 73.09 12.10 -0.07
N VAL A 114 72.73 13.38 -0.25
CA VAL A 114 73.04 14.11 -1.49
C VAL A 114 74.54 14.29 -1.66
N ILE A 115 75.30 14.59 -0.60
CA ILE A 115 76.77 14.71 -0.65
C ILE A 115 77.40 13.36 -1.05
N ASP A 116 77.04 12.28 -0.36
CA ASP A 116 77.59 10.95 -0.59
C ASP A 116 77.27 10.42 -1.99
N PHE A 117 76.04 10.65 -2.48
CA PHE A 117 75.64 10.27 -3.83
C PHE A 117 76.34 11.13 -4.89
N SER A 118 76.46 12.44 -4.69
CA SER A 118 77.12 13.35 -5.64
C SER A 118 78.61 13.02 -5.82
N ALA A 119 79.24 12.42 -4.81
CA ALA A 119 80.63 11.98 -4.86
C ALA A 119 80.83 10.66 -5.63
N SER A 120 79.75 9.95 -5.98
CA SER A 120 79.78 8.70 -6.74
C SER A 120 79.88 8.94 -8.27
N PRO A 121 80.28 7.94 -9.08
CA PRO A 121 80.32 8.07 -10.55
C PRO A 121 78.98 8.48 -11.17
N GLN A 122 77.87 8.09 -10.55
CA GLN A 122 76.51 8.46 -10.95
C GLN A 122 75.97 9.72 -10.27
N GLY A 123 76.82 10.55 -9.67
CA GLY A 123 76.43 11.72 -8.87
C GLY A 123 75.60 12.77 -9.61
N ALA A 124 75.57 12.75 -10.94
CA ALA A 124 74.70 13.59 -11.77
C ALA A 124 73.25 13.09 -11.86
N ASN A 125 72.96 11.84 -11.49
CA ASN A 125 71.65 11.19 -11.64
C ASN A 125 70.69 11.50 -10.47
N ILE A 126 70.54 12.79 -10.14
CA ILE A 126 69.65 13.25 -9.07
C ILE A 126 68.35 13.79 -9.68
N LEU A 127 67.22 13.21 -9.29
CA LEU A 127 65.87 13.62 -9.67
C LEU A 127 65.18 14.32 -8.50
N ILE A 128 64.61 15.49 -8.75
CA ILE A 128 64.02 16.33 -7.70
C ILE A 128 62.50 16.30 -7.81
N SER A 129 61.82 16.02 -6.69
CA SER A 129 60.36 15.94 -6.64
C SER A 129 59.80 16.70 -5.44
N ARG A 130 58.66 17.38 -5.60
CA ARG A 130 57.96 18.09 -4.53
C ARG A 130 56.80 17.26 -4.02
N GLY A 131 56.86 16.79 -2.77
CA GLY A 131 55.80 15.97 -2.15
C GLY A 131 54.75 16.77 -1.38
N ALA A 132 55.12 17.93 -0.83
CA ALA A 132 54.27 18.82 -0.05
C ALA A 132 54.86 20.25 -0.05
N GLY A 133 54.10 21.23 0.42
CA GLY A 133 54.51 22.65 0.43
C GLY A 133 54.23 23.37 -0.90
N GLU A 134 54.80 24.56 -1.04
CA GLU A 134 54.73 25.31 -2.30
C GLU A 134 55.74 24.77 -3.31
N LEU A 135 55.43 24.90 -4.60
CA LEU A 135 56.28 24.32 -5.66
C LEU A 135 57.67 24.97 -5.69
N LEU A 136 57.69 26.29 -5.48
CA LEU A 136 58.86 27.16 -5.53
C LEU A 136 59.52 27.38 -4.16
N ASP A 137 59.13 26.62 -3.13
CA ASP A 137 59.84 26.66 -1.85
C ASP A 137 61.30 26.21 -2.03
N PRO A 138 62.22 26.64 -1.15
CA PRO A 138 63.62 26.22 -1.24
C PRO A 138 63.77 24.70 -1.30
N LEU A 139 64.75 24.20 -2.06
CA LEU A 139 65.09 22.78 -2.11
C LEU A 139 66.02 22.36 -0.96
N PRO A 140 65.91 21.12 -0.45
CA PRO A 140 66.81 20.60 0.57
C PRO A 140 68.24 20.44 0.03
N ALA A 141 69.22 20.25 0.93
CA ALA A 141 70.61 19.92 0.59
C ALA A 141 71.33 20.88 -0.38
N ASP A 142 70.89 22.15 -0.42
CA ASP A 142 71.44 23.20 -1.29
C ASP A 142 71.39 22.82 -2.78
N LEU A 143 70.40 22.00 -3.18
CA LEU A 143 70.25 21.50 -4.55
C LEU A 143 70.12 22.62 -5.60
N GLU A 144 69.55 23.77 -5.23
CA GLU A 144 69.46 24.96 -6.10
C GLU A 144 70.83 25.56 -6.44
N GLN A 145 71.80 25.46 -5.54
CA GLN A 145 73.16 25.95 -5.79
C GLN A 145 73.95 24.97 -6.66
N ARG A 146 73.61 23.68 -6.58
CA ARG A 146 74.30 22.58 -7.28
C ARG A 146 73.86 22.43 -8.73
N PHE A 147 72.58 22.68 -9.02
CA PHE A 147 72.00 22.52 -10.35
C PHE A 147 71.44 23.85 -10.83
N GLN A 148 71.93 24.37 -11.96
CA GLN A 148 71.58 25.72 -12.43
C GLN A 148 70.13 25.89 -12.88
N ASN A 149 69.41 24.79 -13.19
CA ASN A 149 67.98 24.79 -13.54
C ASN A 149 67.36 23.39 -13.29
N PRO A 150 67.08 22.99 -12.03
CA PRO A 150 66.53 21.67 -11.76
C PRO A 150 65.06 21.59 -12.18
N GLU A 151 64.68 20.55 -12.94
CA GLU A 151 63.27 20.23 -13.16
C GLU A 151 62.67 19.64 -11.86
N ILE A 152 61.68 20.32 -11.30
CA ILE A 152 60.98 19.88 -10.09
C ILE A 152 59.71 19.14 -10.50
N VAL A 153 59.63 17.85 -10.19
CA VAL A 153 58.44 17.03 -10.45
C VAL A 153 57.40 17.25 -9.34
N ASP A 154 56.19 17.71 -9.70
CA ASP A 154 55.13 18.01 -8.71
C ASP A 154 54.33 16.76 -8.32
N LEU A 155 54.69 16.15 -7.19
CA LEU A 155 54.00 15.01 -6.60
C LEU A 155 53.03 15.40 -5.47
N ARG A 156 52.66 16.67 -5.36
CA ARG A 156 51.76 17.14 -4.29
C ARG A 156 50.39 16.48 -4.43
N GLY A 157 49.80 16.11 -3.30
CA GLY A 157 48.50 15.42 -3.26
C GLY A 157 48.57 13.93 -3.61
N ALA A 158 49.76 13.37 -3.86
CA ALA A 158 49.97 11.93 -3.94
C ALA A 158 49.59 11.24 -2.61
N GLY A 159 48.90 10.09 -2.71
CA GLY A 159 48.42 9.39 -1.52
C GLY A 159 47.57 8.17 -1.86
N ARG A 160 46.97 7.52 -0.85
CA ARG A 160 46.16 6.30 -1.03
C ARG A 160 44.90 6.53 -1.88
N PHE A 161 44.33 7.72 -1.83
CA PHE A 161 43.04 8.07 -2.41
C PHE A 161 43.14 9.02 -3.62
N TRP A 162 44.32 9.09 -4.23
CA TRP A 162 44.59 10.00 -5.36
C TRP A 162 43.65 9.76 -6.57
N PHE A 163 43.24 8.50 -6.78
CA PHE A 163 42.38 8.08 -7.89
C PHE A 163 40.92 8.58 -7.80
N PHE A 164 40.47 9.08 -6.65
CA PHE A 164 39.11 9.63 -6.52
C PHE A 164 38.96 11.04 -7.12
N ASN A 165 40.07 11.71 -7.42
CA ASN A 165 40.04 13.03 -8.04
C ASN A 165 40.66 12.97 -9.44
N PRO A 166 39.86 13.02 -10.52
CA PRO A 166 40.35 12.81 -11.88
C PRO A 166 41.39 13.85 -12.31
N SER A 167 41.28 15.11 -11.86
CA SER A 167 42.27 16.14 -12.21
C SER A 167 43.60 15.95 -11.48
N LYS A 168 43.58 15.45 -10.24
CA LYS A 168 44.81 15.05 -9.55
C LYS A 168 45.42 13.80 -10.17
N MET A 169 44.58 12.89 -10.65
CA MET A 169 45.00 11.64 -11.26
C MET A 169 45.79 11.87 -12.55
N SER A 170 45.26 12.67 -13.48
CA SER A 170 45.97 12.99 -14.73
C SER A 170 47.30 13.69 -14.45
N ARG A 171 47.29 14.70 -13.57
CA ARG A 171 48.48 15.47 -13.18
C ARG A 171 49.57 14.59 -12.58
N LEU A 172 49.25 13.80 -11.56
CA LEU A 172 50.23 12.92 -10.90
C LEU A 172 50.75 11.84 -11.84
N ALA A 173 49.94 11.37 -12.78
CA ALA A 173 50.38 10.41 -13.76
C ALA A 173 51.38 11.03 -14.75
N GLU A 174 51.13 12.24 -15.25
CA GLU A 174 52.07 12.96 -16.11
C GLU A 174 53.39 13.27 -15.39
N GLU A 175 53.31 13.80 -14.17
CA GLU A 175 54.49 14.11 -13.35
C GLU A 175 55.30 12.83 -13.02
N LYS A 176 54.63 11.71 -12.75
CA LYS A 176 55.31 10.41 -12.57
C LYS A 176 56.11 10.00 -13.81
N LEU A 177 55.61 10.25 -15.02
CA LEU A 177 56.32 9.87 -16.25
C LEU A 177 57.66 10.60 -16.39
N LYS A 178 57.77 11.84 -15.90
CA LYS A 178 59.03 12.61 -15.87
C LYS A 178 60.11 11.95 -15.00
N LEU A 179 59.71 11.21 -13.95
CA LEU A 179 60.65 10.42 -13.14
C LEU A 179 60.96 9.07 -13.78
N LEU A 180 59.97 8.43 -14.42
CA LEU A 180 60.14 7.10 -15.02
C LEU A 180 61.03 7.13 -16.27
N ALA A 181 60.88 8.15 -17.11
CA ALA A 181 61.61 8.26 -18.36
C ALA A 181 63.14 8.17 -18.20
N PRO A 182 63.80 8.98 -17.35
CA PRO A 182 65.24 8.87 -17.14
C PRO A 182 65.64 7.52 -16.51
N ILE A 183 64.85 6.99 -15.55
CA ILE A 183 65.16 5.71 -14.90
C ILE A 183 65.13 4.53 -15.89
N LEU A 184 64.28 4.63 -16.92
CA LEU A 184 64.07 3.61 -17.94
C LEU A 184 64.82 3.88 -19.25
N ASP A 185 65.70 4.90 -19.29
CA ASP A 185 66.42 5.29 -20.50
C ASP A 185 65.51 5.60 -21.70
N ILE A 186 64.33 6.17 -21.44
CA ILE A 186 63.39 6.58 -22.49
C ILE A 186 63.86 7.93 -23.05
N PRO A 187 64.17 8.03 -24.36
CA PRO A 187 64.56 9.28 -24.98
C PRO A 187 63.45 10.34 -24.87
N HIS A 188 63.84 11.61 -24.87
CA HIS A 188 62.90 12.72 -24.79
C HIS A 188 61.86 12.69 -25.95
N ASP A 189 62.29 12.29 -27.15
CA ASP A 189 61.43 12.19 -28.34
C ASP A 189 60.30 11.15 -28.20
N ASP A 190 60.45 10.17 -27.29
CA ASP A 190 59.46 9.12 -27.01
C ASP A 190 58.47 9.50 -25.89
N MET A 191 58.67 10.64 -25.21
CA MET A 191 57.78 11.10 -24.15
C MET A 191 56.32 11.29 -24.60
N PRO A 192 56.02 11.85 -25.80
CA PRO A 192 54.65 11.94 -26.27
C PRO A 192 53.98 10.57 -26.43
N LEU A 193 54.72 9.56 -26.92
CA LEU A 193 54.22 8.20 -27.08
C LEU A 193 53.88 7.58 -25.71
N LEU A 194 54.77 7.76 -24.73
CA LEU A 194 54.57 7.29 -23.36
C LEU A 194 53.33 7.92 -22.72
N ARG A 195 53.11 9.23 -22.93
CA ARG A 195 51.92 9.95 -22.44
C ARG A 195 50.62 9.43 -23.07
N LEU A 196 50.60 9.26 -24.40
CA LEU A 196 49.42 8.77 -25.13
C LEU A 196 49.00 7.37 -24.68
N GLU A 197 49.96 6.46 -24.45
CA GLU A 197 49.64 5.10 -24.04
C GLU A 197 49.17 5.01 -22.58
N GLU A 198 49.69 5.86 -21.69
CA GLU A 198 49.19 5.93 -20.32
C GLU A 198 47.80 6.56 -20.26
N GLU A 199 47.51 7.59 -21.05
CA GLU A 199 46.16 8.16 -21.15
C GLU A 199 45.14 7.10 -21.60
N LYS A 200 45.48 6.31 -22.63
CA LYS A 200 44.63 5.20 -23.10
C LYS A 200 44.39 4.15 -22.02
N ARG A 201 45.41 3.82 -21.21
CA ARG A 201 45.28 2.90 -20.07
C ARG A 201 44.40 3.47 -18.97
N GLN A 202 44.44 4.78 -18.75
CA GLN A 202 43.59 5.44 -17.77
C GLN A 202 42.13 5.46 -18.24
N GLN A 203 41.87 5.83 -19.49
CA GLN A 203 40.53 5.83 -20.06
C GLN A 203 39.88 4.44 -20.02
N THR A 204 40.62 3.38 -20.37
CA THR A 204 40.12 2.00 -20.32
C THR A 204 39.80 1.52 -18.90
N ARG A 205 40.63 1.88 -17.90
CA ARG A 205 40.36 1.57 -16.48
C ARG A 205 39.15 2.33 -15.95
N LEU A 206 39.04 3.62 -16.24
CA LEU A 206 37.90 4.45 -15.82
C LEU A 206 36.60 3.93 -16.44
N GLY A 207 36.61 3.61 -17.74
CA GLY A 207 35.44 3.05 -18.44
C GLY A 207 34.95 1.74 -17.82
N ALA A 208 35.87 0.83 -17.44
CA ALA A 208 35.51 -0.42 -16.78
C ALA A 208 34.85 -0.20 -15.40
N ILE A 209 35.39 0.71 -14.58
CA ILE A 209 34.84 1.01 -13.25
C ILE A 209 33.43 1.59 -13.39
N PHE A 210 33.26 2.62 -14.23
CA PHE A 210 31.94 3.24 -14.43
C PHE A 210 30.92 2.26 -15.01
N GLY A 211 31.32 1.40 -15.95
CA GLY A 211 30.44 0.37 -16.51
C GLY A 211 29.93 -0.62 -15.48
N THR A 212 30.79 -1.11 -14.59
CA THR A 212 30.38 -2.05 -13.52
C THR A 212 29.45 -1.40 -12.50
N SER A 213 29.75 -0.18 -12.04
CA SER A 213 28.88 0.54 -11.10
C SER A 213 27.52 0.85 -11.70
N PHE A 214 27.47 1.25 -12.98
CA PHE A 214 26.21 1.49 -13.68
C PHE A 214 25.38 0.20 -13.84
N ALA A 215 26.01 -0.93 -14.16
CA ALA A 215 25.34 -2.21 -14.27
C ALA A 215 24.71 -2.67 -12.94
N VAL A 216 25.43 -2.53 -11.83
CA VAL A 216 24.92 -2.84 -10.49
C VAL A 216 23.75 -1.91 -10.14
N LEU A 217 23.88 -0.60 -10.40
CA LEU A 217 22.81 0.36 -10.14
C LEU A 217 21.56 0.01 -10.95
N ALA A 218 21.70 -0.24 -12.26
CA ALA A 218 20.60 -0.63 -13.13
C ALA A 218 19.91 -1.94 -12.68
N MET A 219 20.69 -2.92 -12.22
CA MET A 219 20.16 -4.17 -11.67
C MET A 219 19.35 -3.93 -10.40
N VAL A 220 19.87 -3.14 -9.45
CA VAL A 220 19.17 -2.80 -8.20
C VAL A 220 17.88 -2.03 -8.52
N THR A 221 17.93 -1.02 -9.38
CA THR A 221 16.74 -0.28 -9.82
C THR A 221 15.71 -1.20 -10.48
N GLY A 222 16.15 -2.12 -11.35
CA GLY A 222 15.28 -3.09 -12.00
C GLY A 222 14.58 -4.03 -11.01
N LEU A 223 15.32 -4.55 -10.02
CA LEU A 223 14.77 -5.38 -8.95
C LEU A 223 13.79 -4.61 -8.07
N SER A 224 14.07 -3.34 -7.74
CA SER A 224 13.14 -2.50 -6.96
C SER A 224 11.82 -2.25 -7.71
N VAL A 225 11.88 -1.95 -9.01
CA VAL A 225 10.67 -1.76 -9.83
C VAL A 225 9.88 -3.07 -9.93
N PHE A 226 10.55 -4.20 -10.10
CA PHE A 226 9.90 -5.51 -10.11
C PHE A 226 9.23 -5.84 -8.77
N ALA A 227 9.91 -5.61 -7.65
CA ALA A 227 9.37 -5.82 -6.31
C ALA A 227 8.12 -4.96 -6.07
N LEU A 228 8.16 -3.67 -6.43
CA LEU A 228 7.01 -2.79 -6.32
C LEU A 228 5.85 -3.28 -7.18
N LYS A 229 6.09 -3.63 -8.45
CA LYS A 229 5.06 -4.18 -9.34
C LYS A 229 4.45 -5.48 -8.81
N SER A 230 5.26 -6.33 -8.17
CA SER A 230 4.78 -7.57 -7.54
C SER A 230 3.90 -7.32 -6.33
N ALA A 231 4.24 -6.34 -5.49
CA ALA A 231 3.43 -5.95 -4.34
C ALA A 231 2.06 -5.40 -4.76
N TRP A 232 2.02 -4.57 -5.80
CA TRP A 232 0.75 -4.03 -6.32
C TRP A 232 -0.14 -5.14 -6.89
N ARG A 233 0.43 -6.08 -7.66
CA ARG A 233 -0.33 -7.24 -8.16
C ARG A 233 -0.87 -8.12 -7.04
N ALA A 234 -0.12 -8.28 -5.95
CA ALA A 234 -0.59 -9.03 -4.78
C ALA A 234 -1.76 -8.31 -4.09
N GLN A 235 -1.68 -6.99 -3.94
CA GLN A 235 -2.78 -6.18 -3.40
C GLN A 235 -4.03 -6.22 -4.29
N ASP A 236 -3.86 -6.13 -5.62
CA ASP A 236 -4.98 -6.25 -6.57
C ASP A 236 -5.61 -7.64 -6.51
N ALA A 237 -4.80 -8.71 -6.40
CA ALA A 237 -5.30 -10.07 -6.27
C ALA A 237 -6.08 -10.29 -4.96
N LEU A 238 -5.60 -9.71 -3.85
CA LEU A 238 -6.32 -9.72 -2.57
C LEU A 238 -7.64 -8.94 -2.67
N GLY A 239 -7.62 -7.75 -3.28
CA GLY A 239 -8.82 -6.94 -3.52
C GLY A 239 -9.85 -7.66 -4.37
N SER A 240 -9.43 -8.33 -5.44
CA SER A 240 -10.31 -9.16 -6.28
C SER A 240 -10.87 -10.36 -5.51
N SER A 241 -10.07 -10.98 -4.63
CA SER A 241 -10.51 -12.12 -3.81
C SER A 241 -11.52 -11.68 -2.75
N MET A 242 -11.31 -10.51 -2.13
CA MET A 242 -12.27 -9.89 -1.20
C MET A 242 -13.59 -9.61 -1.91
N PHE A 243 -13.56 -8.93 -3.06
CA PHE A 243 -14.76 -8.63 -3.84
C PHE A 243 -15.53 -9.89 -4.26
N SER A 244 -14.82 -10.95 -4.67
CA SER A 244 -15.47 -12.23 -4.97
C SER A 244 -16.14 -12.84 -3.73
N THR A 245 -15.49 -12.74 -2.56
CA THR A 245 -16.05 -13.23 -1.29
C THR A 245 -17.26 -12.41 -0.86
N GLU A 246 -17.21 -11.08 -1.01
CA GLU A 246 -18.33 -10.17 -0.76
C GLU A 246 -19.55 -10.53 -1.62
N ARG A 247 -19.34 -10.82 -2.91
CA ARG A 247 -20.42 -11.29 -3.81
C ARG A 247 -20.99 -12.63 -3.40
N ILE A 248 -20.17 -13.57 -2.92
CA ILE A 248 -20.64 -14.86 -2.41
C ILE A 248 -21.52 -14.64 -1.18
N ILE A 249 -21.07 -13.82 -0.23
CA ILE A 249 -21.84 -13.49 0.99
C ILE A 249 -23.18 -12.85 0.62
N GLY A 250 -23.19 -11.85 -0.27
CA GLY A 250 -24.42 -11.22 -0.75
C GLY A 250 -25.35 -12.21 -1.46
N SER A 251 -24.82 -13.02 -2.38
CA SER A 251 -25.60 -14.02 -3.11
C SER A 251 -26.20 -15.08 -2.19
N LEU A 252 -25.44 -15.61 -1.22
CA LEU A 252 -25.95 -16.59 -0.26
C LEU A 252 -27.04 -15.99 0.63
N SER A 253 -26.87 -14.72 1.03
CA SER A 253 -27.87 -14.03 1.84
C SER A 253 -29.18 -13.83 1.08
N ASP A 254 -29.12 -13.52 -0.22
CA ASP A 254 -30.29 -13.18 -1.03
C ASP A 254 -30.99 -14.42 -1.62
N THR A 255 -30.28 -15.52 -1.87
CA THR A 255 -30.83 -16.71 -2.57
C THR A 255 -31.35 -17.80 -1.64
N LEU A 256 -30.75 -17.98 -0.46
CA LEU A 256 -31.11 -19.08 0.43
C LEU A 256 -32.19 -18.63 1.44
N PRO A 257 -33.18 -19.49 1.74
CA PRO A 257 -34.17 -19.21 2.79
C PRO A 257 -33.49 -18.99 4.15
N GLN A 258 -34.05 -18.11 4.98
CA GLN A 258 -33.56 -17.89 6.33
C GLN A 258 -34.00 -18.98 7.31
N GLU A 259 -35.09 -19.71 7.02
CA GLU A 259 -35.70 -20.67 7.94
C GLU A 259 -35.56 -22.12 7.46
N GLY A 260 -35.59 -23.05 8.42
CA GLY A 260 -35.50 -24.50 8.18
C GLY A 260 -34.08 -25.00 7.95
N GLU A 261 -33.96 -26.23 7.43
CA GLU A 261 -32.66 -26.88 7.17
C GLU A 261 -31.78 -26.08 6.20
N ALA A 262 -32.39 -25.40 5.23
CA ALA A 262 -31.68 -24.51 4.31
C ALA A 262 -31.10 -23.27 5.03
N GLY A 263 -31.75 -22.79 6.09
CA GLY A 263 -31.26 -21.70 6.93
C GLY A 263 -29.98 -22.07 7.68
N ASP A 264 -29.92 -23.28 8.25
CA ASP A 264 -28.71 -23.77 8.93
C ASP A 264 -27.51 -23.89 7.98
N ILE A 265 -27.75 -24.37 6.75
CA ILE A 265 -26.73 -24.44 5.70
C ILE A 265 -26.28 -23.03 5.30
N ARG A 266 -27.24 -22.12 5.08
CA ARG A 266 -26.97 -20.71 4.75
C ARG A 266 -26.07 -20.06 5.79
N SER A 267 -26.43 -20.14 7.08
CA SER A 267 -25.64 -19.50 8.15
C SER A 267 -24.24 -20.09 8.29
N LYS A 268 -24.05 -21.41 8.11
CA LYS A 268 -22.70 -22.02 8.10
C LYS A 268 -21.83 -21.49 6.95
N LEU A 269 -22.37 -21.46 5.73
CA LEU A 269 -21.66 -20.96 4.55
C LEU A 269 -21.31 -19.47 4.68
N ILE A 270 -22.24 -18.66 5.19
CA ILE A 270 -21.97 -17.24 5.42
C ILE A 270 -20.90 -17.07 6.51
N TYR A 271 -20.92 -17.86 7.58
CA TYR A 271 -19.90 -17.79 8.63
C TYR A 271 -18.49 -18.08 8.09
N GLU A 272 -18.34 -19.17 7.32
CA GLU A 272 -17.07 -19.52 6.67
C GLU A 272 -16.60 -18.41 5.70
N ALA A 273 -17.51 -17.85 4.91
CA ALA A 273 -17.21 -16.75 4.01
C ALA A 273 -16.81 -15.47 4.76
N CYS A 274 -17.46 -15.18 5.89
CA CYS A 274 -17.14 -14.03 6.75
C CYS A 274 -15.77 -14.16 7.42
N ASP A 275 -15.38 -15.36 7.81
CA ASP A 275 -14.04 -15.62 8.35
C ASP A 275 -12.96 -15.52 7.28
N LEU A 276 -13.24 -16.01 6.07
CA LEU A 276 -12.36 -15.81 4.91
C LEU A 276 -12.22 -14.31 4.59
N LEU A 277 -13.33 -13.57 4.55
CA LEU A 277 -13.33 -12.13 4.29
C LEU A 277 -12.51 -11.37 5.35
N ALA A 278 -12.64 -11.73 6.63
CA ALA A 278 -11.87 -11.12 7.70
C ALA A 278 -10.36 -11.37 7.55
N LYS A 279 -9.95 -12.60 7.20
CA LYS A 279 -8.54 -12.93 6.92
C LYS A 279 -8.02 -12.15 5.72
N LEU A 280 -8.78 -12.10 4.62
CA LEU A 280 -8.39 -11.35 3.43
C LEU A 280 -8.26 -9.85 3.72
N ALA A 281 -9.18 -9.28 4.50
CA ALA A 281 -9.11 -7.88 4.91
C ALA A 281 -7.87 -7.56 5.75
N GLN A 282 -7.49 -8.48 6.65
CA GLN A 282 -6.27 -8.36 7.45
C GLN A 282 -5.01 -8.38 6.58
N GLU A 283 -4.90 -9.34 5.66
CA GLU A 283 -3.76 -9.46 4.74
C GLU A 283 -3.68 -8.28 3.74
N ALA A 284 -4.84 -7.77 3.30
CA ALA A 284 -4.91 -6.62 2.41
C ALA A 284 -4.69 -5.27 3.11
N ALA A 285 -4.64 -5.25 4.45
CA ALA A 285 -4.65 -4.04 5.28
C ALA A 285 -5.76 -3.04 4.87
N ARG A 286 -6.92 -3.57 4.45
CA ARG A 286 -8.04 -2.77 3.94
C ARG A 286 -9.36 -3.35 4.47
N PRO A 287 -10.25 -2.53 5.05
CA PRO A 287 -11.55 -3.02 5.51
C PRO A 287 -12.44 -3.41 4.31
N PRO A 288 -13.26 -4.47 4.44
CA PRO A 288 -14.28 -4.79 3.45
C PRO A 288 -15.41 -3.74 3.47
N SER A 289 -16.29 -3.79 2.47
CA SER A 289 -17.45 -2.89 2.42
C SER A 289 -18.34 -2.99 3.66
N VAL A 290 -18.99 -1.87 4.00
CA VAL A 290 -19.79 -1.75 5.23
C VAL A 290 -20.94 -2.74 5.24
N ARG A 291 -21.59 -2.96 4.08
CA ARG A 291 -22.70 -3.90 3.93
C ARG A 291 -22.31 -5.31 4.36
N GLU A 292 -21.18 -5.82 3.87
CA GLU A 292 -20.72 -7.17 4.15
C GLU A 292 -20.20 -7.29 5.58
N ARG A 293 -19.58 -6.24 6.13
CA ARG A 293 -19.25 -6.20 7.56
C ARG A 293 -20.49 -6.30 8.45
N VAL A 294 -21.54 -5.54 8.13
CA VAL A 294 -22.82 -5.59 8.85
C VAL A 294 -23.45 -6.97 8.72
N LEU A 295 -23.52 -7.52 7.50
CA LEU A 295 -24.11 -8.83 7.27
C LEU A 295 -23.37 -9.94 8.04
N CYS A 296 -22.04 -9.91 8.04
CA CYS A 296 -21.23 -10.81 8.85
C CYS A 296 -21.45 -10.64 10.35
N ALA A 297 -21.62 -9.40 10.83
CA ALA A 297 -21.92 -9.14 12.24
C ALA A 297 -23.31 -9.65 12.64
N ILE A 298 -24.31 -9.48 11.77
CA ILE A 298 -25.68 -10.01 11.97
C ILE A 298 -25.66 -11.54 12.06
N GLU A 299 -25.00 -12.22 11.12
CA GLU A 299 -24.96 -13.69 11.13
C GLU A 299 -24.16 -14.24 12.33
N ARG A 300 -23.10 -13.57 12.74
CA ARG A 300 -22.40 -13.89 14.01
C ARG A 300 -23.30 -13.68 15.23
N ALA A 301 -24.03 -12.57 15.27
CA ALA A 301 -24.98 -12.29 16.36
C ALA A 301 -26.06 -13.36 16.47
N ARG A 302 -26.64 -13.78 15.34
CA ARG A 302 -27.60 -14.89 15.28
C ARG A 302 -26.99 -16.21 15.77
N GLY A 303 -25.72 -16.47 15.43
CA GLY A 303 -24.97 -17.60 15.97
C GLY A 303 -24.83 -17.56 17.50
N HIS A 304 -24.51 -16.40 18.07
CA HIS A 304 -24.48 -16.19 19.53
C HIS A 304 -25.88 -16.35 20.14
N GLU A 305 -26.92 -15.81 19.51
CA GLU A 305 -28.32 -15.95 19.96
C GLU A 305 -28.75 -17.42 20.01
N ALA A 306 -28.43 -18.22 18.98
CA ALA A 306 -28.70 -19.65 18.93
C ALA A 306 -28.00 -20.44 20.06
N GLN A 307 -26.80 -19.99 20.45
CA GLN A 307 -26.05 -20.54 21.57
C GLN A 307 -26.47 -19.97 22.95
N LYS A 308 -27.49 -19.11 22.97
CA LYS A 308 -27.98 -18.38 24.16
C LYS A 308 -26.95 -17.43 24.77
N GLU A 309 -25.98 -16.99 23.99
CA GLU A 309 -24.97 -15.98 24.31
C GLU A 309 -25.49 -14.56 24.03
N TYR A 310 -26.59 -14.20 24.69
CA TYR A 310 -27.32 -12.96 24.38
C TYR A 310 -26.49 -11.68 24.52
N PRO A 311 -25.62 -11.50 25.54
CA PRO A 311 -24.77 -10.31 25.64
C PRO A 311 -23.83 -10.15 24.44
N GLN A 312 -23.29 -11.26 23.93
CA GLN A 312 -22.40 -11.27 22.77
C GLN A 312 -23.17 -10.95 21.47
N SER A 313 -24.38 -11.50 21.32
CA SER A 313 -25.27 -11.16 20.20
C SER A 313 -25.60 -9.66 20.18
N GLU A 314 -26.03 -9.12 21.32
CA GLU A 314 -26.36 -7.71 21.44
C GLU A 314 -25.15 -6.80 21.18
N ALA A 315 -23.98 -7.16 21.71
CA ALA A 315 -22.74 -6.42 21.49
C ALA A 315 -22.33 -6.43 20.02
N ALA A 316 -22.48 -7.55 19.31
CA ALA A 316 -22.18 -7.67 17.88
C ALA A 316 -23.13 -6.80 17.04
N LEU A 317 -24.44 -6.82 17.31
CA LEU A 317 -25.42 -5.99 16.62
C LEU A 317 -25.21 -4.50 16.90
N SER A 318 -24.96 -4.13 18.15
CA SER A 318 -24.69 -2.74 18.53
C SER A 318 -23.42 -2.21 17.87
N ALA A 319 -22.35 -3.01 17.83
CA ALA A 319 -21.13 -2.66 17.12
C ALA A 319 -21.34 -2.52 15.60
N ALA A 320 -22.21 -3.34 15.00
CA ALA A 320 -22.59 -3.22 13.59
C ALA A 320 -23.34 -1.92 13.31
N VAL A 321 -24.30 -1.55 14.17
CA VAL A 321 -25.03 -0.28 14.10
C VAL A 321 -24.07 0.91 14.19
N ASP A 322 -23.19 0.93 15.20
CA ASP A 322 -22.25 2.04 15.38
C ASP A 322 -21.26 2.15 14.22
N MET A 323 -20.73 1.03 13.73
CA MET A 323 -19.84 1.01 12.58
C MET A 323 -20.52 1.57 11.33
N ALA A 324 -21.74 1.12 11.02
CA ALA A 324 -22.47 1.56 9.84
C ALA A 324 -22.87 3.04 9.94
N ARG A 325 -23.28 3.49 11.15
CA ARG A 325 -23.54 4.90 11.44
C ARG A 325 -22.31 5.77 11.18
N VAL A 326 -21.17 5.45 11.79
CA VAL A 326 -19.93 6.23 11.62
C VAL A 326 -19.49 6.30 10.16
N GLU A 327 -19.60 5.20 9.41
CA GLU A 327 -19.28 5.21 7.98
C GLU A 327 -20.30 6.02 7.17
N SER A 328 -21.58 5.99 7.54
CA SER A 328 -22.63 6.81 6.88
C SER A 328 -22.40 8.31 7.09
N GLU A 329 -21.95 8.70 8.29
CA GLU A 329 -21.57 10.08 8.62
C GLU A 329 -20.31 10.53 7.86
N ARG A 330 -19.36 9.61 7.62
CA ARG A 330 -18.13 9.92 6.88
C ARG A 330 -18.35 10.00 5.37
N LYS A 331 -19.10 9.06 4.81
CA LYS A 331 -19.34 8.94 3.38
C LYS A 331 -20.74 8.41 3.15
N PHE A 332 -21.65 9.34 2.84
CA PHE A 332 -22.99 8.97 2.44
C PHE A 332 -22.97 8.17 1.12
N SER A 333 -23.58 6.99 1.12
CA SER A 333 -23.87 6.18 -0.07
C SER A 333 -25.02 5.23 0.24
N PHE A 334 -25.74 4.76 -0.79
CA PHE A 334 -26.89 3.87 -0.60
C PHE A 334 -26.56 2.66 0.27
N ASP A 335 -25.48 1.97 -0.09
CA ASP A 335 -25.15 0.69 0.51
C ASP A 335 -24.78 0.84 1.97
N VAL A 336 -24.15 1.96 2.33
CA VAL A 336 -23.81 2.29 3.73
C VAL A 336 -25.07 2.65 4.52
N ALA A 337 -25.96 3.46 3.96
CA ALA A 337 -27.23 3.81 4.61
C ALA A 337 -28.14 2.58 4.76
N ARG A 338 -28.22 1.73 3.73
CA ARG A 338 -28.93 0.46 3.76
C ARG A 338 -28.35 -0.49 4.80
N ALA A 339 -27.02 -0.62 4.87
CA ALA A 339 -26.36 -1.42 5.88
C ALA A 339 -26.64 -0.91 7.30
N TRP A 340 -26.68 0.41 7.50
CA TRP A 340 -27.05 0.98 8.80
C TRP A 340 -28.50 0.64 9.17
N VAL A 341 -29.44 0.86 8.26
CA VAL A 341 -30.84 0.47 8.46
C VAL A 341 -30.98 -1.01 8.77
N GLN A 342 -30.31 -1.88 8.01
CA GLN A 342 -30.34 -3.31 8.22
C GLN A 342 -29.81 -3.72 9.61
N ALA A 343 -28.67 -3.16 10.03
CA ALA A 343 -28.11 -3.43 11.36
C ALA A 343 -29.06 -2.99 12.47
N GLN A 344 -29.70 -1.83 12.30
CA GLN A 344 -30.60 -1.28 13.30
C GLN A 344 -31.91 -2.06 13.40
N THR A 345 -32.48 -2.48 12.27
CA THR A 345 -33.68 -3.33 12.24
C THR A 345 -33.39 -4.67 12.90
N GLU A 346 -32.25 -5.32 12.61
CA GLU A 346 -31.91 -6.59 13.25
C GLU A 346 -31.70 -6.45 14.77
N LEU A 347 -31.13 -5.33 15.24
CA LEU A 347 -31.04 -5.04 16.68
C LEU A 347 -32.42 -4.89 17.32
N ILE A 348 -33.36 -4.21 16.64
CA ILE A 348 -34.74 -4.07 17.12
C ILE A 348 -35.42 -5.43 17.18
N ASP A 349 -35.30 -6.25 16.13
CA ASP A 349 -35.89 -7.58 16.06
C ASP A 349 -35.32 -8.51 17.13
N PHE A 350 -34.01 -8.45 17.37
CA PHE A 350 -33.36 -9.18 18.46
C PHE A 350 -33.97 -8.80 19.83
N LEU A 351 -34.11 -7.50 20.11
CA LEU A 351 -34.73 -7.03 21.36
C LEU A 351 -36.20 -7.50 21.48
N GLN A 352 -36.94 -7.57 20.36
CA GLN A 352 -38.30 -8.12 20.35
C GLN A 352 -38.33 -9.62 20.67
N ARG A 353 -37.47 -10.44 20.04
CA ARG A 353 -37.37 -11.88 20.32
C ARG A 353 -37.00 -12.16 21.78
N ARG A 354 -36.26 -11.23 22.41
CA ARG A 354 -35.90 -11.26 23.83
C ARG A 354 -37.01 -10.78 24.78
N ASN A 355 -38.17 -10.37 24.26
CA ASN A 355 -39.26 -9.73 25.00
C ASN A 355 -38.81 -8.44 25.73
N GLU A 356 -37.81 -7.73 25.21
CA GLU A 356 -37.31 -6.47 25.75
C GLU A 356 -38.05 -5.26 25.15
N SER A 357 -39.39 -5.29 25.18
CA SER A 357 -40.26 -4.38 24.43
C SER A 357 -39.99 -2.89 24.69
N VAL A 358 -39.60 -2.52 25.91
CA VAL A 358 -39.26 -1.13 26.27
C VAL A 358 -38.01 -0.68 25.53
N ARG A 359 -36.96 -1.50 25.49
CA ARG A 359 -35.69 -1.18 24.80
C ARG A 359 -35.89 -1.18 23.29
N ALA A 360 -36.63 -2.15 22.76
CA ALA A 360 -37.00 -2.18 21.35
C ALA A 360 -37.75 -0.90 20.95
N ARG A 361 -38.72 -0.45 21.76
CA ARG A 361 -39.48 0.78 21.49
C ARG A 361 -38.58 2.02 21.48
N VAL A 362 -37.68 2.14 22.46
CA VAL A 362 -36.73 3.26 22.51
C VAL A 362 -35.82 3.27 21.28
N ALA A 363 -35.34 2.10 20.84
CA ALA A 363 -34.52 1.98 19.63
C ALA A 363 -35.29 2.39 18.36
N VAL A 364 -36.55 1.97 18.23
CA VAL A 364 -37.43 2.37 17.11
C VAL A 364 -37.67 3.88 17.12
N GLU A 365 -38.05 4.46 18.27
CA GLU A 365 -38.34 5.90 18.40
C GLU A 365 -37.11 6.76 18.12
N ALA A 366 -35.92 6.30 18.52
CA ALA A 366 -34.67 6.98 18.21
C ALA A 366 -34.33 6.92 16.71
N PHE A 367 -34.71 5.85 16.01
CA PHE A 367 -34.30 5.63 14.62
C PHE A 367 -35.28 6.20 13.57
N LEU A 368 -36.57 6.29 13.87
CA LEU A 368 -37.57 6.82 12.92
C LEU A 368 -37.20 8.22 12.35
N PRO A 369 -36.72 9.21 13.13
CA PRO A 369 -36.28 10.49 12.59
C PRO A 369 -35.08 10.38 11.64
N VAL A 370 -34.21 9.39 11.86
CA VAL A 370 -33.07 9.11 10.99
C VAL A 370 -33.57 8.61 9.64
N LEU A 371 -34.46 7.62 9.61
CA LEU A 371 -35.06 7.10 8.37
C LEU A 371 -35.78 8.20 7.57
N SER A 372 -36.59 9.02 8.25
CA SER A 372 -37.31 10.12 7.62
C SER A 372 -36.36 11.13 6.95
N ARG A 373 -35.23 11.42 7.59
CA ARG A 373 -34.18 12.28 7.01
C ARG A 373 -33.48 11.61 5.83
N LEU A 374 -33.08 10.34 5.97
CA LEU A 374 -32.45 9.57 4.88
C LEU A 374 -33.35 9.50 3.64
N ALA A 375 -34.66 9.27 3.83
CA ALA A 375 -35.64 9.26 2.75
C ALA A 375 -35.74 10.64 2.06
N LYS A 376 -35.80 11.73 2.84
CA LYS A 376 -35.91 13.10 2.31
C LYS A 376 -34.66 13.54 1.55
N GLU A 377 -33.48 13.28 2.09
CA GLU A 377 -32.21 13.66 1.47
C GLU A 377 -31.96 12.94 0.14
N ASN A 378 -32.61 11.79 -0.07
CA ASN A 378 -32.42 10.94 -1.24
C ASN A 378 -33.70 10.74 -2.07
N ALA A 379 -34.66 11.66 -1.93
CA ALA A 379 -35.96 11.57 -2.59
C ALA A 379 -35.87 11.52 -4.13
N SER A 380 -34.76 11.98 -4.71
CA SER A 380 -34.51 11.93 -6.16
C SER A 380 -34.26 10.53 -6.71
N GLU A 381 -33.82 9.59 -5.87
CA GLU A 381 -33.53 8.21 -6.26
C GLU A 381 -34.70 7.31 -5.86
N THR A 382 -35.56 6.97 -6.82
CA THR A 382 -36.82 6.24 -6.57
C THR A 382 -36.63 4.96 -5.77
N ASN A 383 -35.58 4.18 -6.06
CA ASN A 383 -35.27 2.95 -5.34
C ASN A 383 -34.91 3.19 -3.87
N PHE A 384 -34.23 4.30 -3.57
CA PHE A 384 -33.89 4.67 -2.19
C PHE A 384 -35.12 5.12 -1.43
N ALA A 385 -35.87 6.06 -2.04
CA ALA A 385 -37.06 6.61 -1.43
C ALA A 385 -38.07 5.50 -1.10
N THR A 386 -38.26 4.54 -2.04
CA THR A 386 -39.10 3.35 -1.83
C THR A 386 -38.57 2.50 -0.67
N TYR A 387 -37.28 2.13 -0.67
CA TYR A 387 -36.68 1.30 0.39
C TYR A 387 -36.84 1.91 1.80
N PHE A 388 -36.52 3.19 1.95
CA PHE A 388 -36.63 3.85 3.25
C PHE A 388 -38.09 4.07 3.68
N ALA A 389 -39.00 4.35 2.74
CA ALA A 389 -40.42 4.48 3.04
C ALA A 389 -41.02 3.14 3.53
N ILE A 390 -40.65 2.02 2.89
CA ILE A 390 -41.04 0.67 3.34
C ILE A 390 -40.50 0.42 4.75
N THR A 391 -39.21 0.66 4.98
CA THR A 391 -38.59 0.40 6.29
C THR A 391 -39.19 1.30 7.39
N GLU A 392 -39.46 2.57 7.10
CA GLU A 392 -40.10 3.50 8.03
C GLU A 392 -41.53 3.02 8.35
N ALA A 393 -42.27 2.53 7.36
CA ALA A 393 -43.60 1.96 7.55
C ALA A 393 -43.57 0.71 8.45
N GLU A 394 -42.64 -0.21 8.20
CA GLU A 394 -42.45 -1.42 9.01
C GLU A 394 -42.10 -1.08 10.46
N LEU A 395 -41.18 -0.14 10.70
CA LEU A 395 -40.82 0.29 12.05
C LEU A 395 -41.97 0.99 12.77
N HIS A 396 -42.83 1.71 12.06
CA HIS A 396 -44.08 2.23 12.64
C HIS A 396 -45.04 1.10 13.03
N GLY A 397 -45.17 0.06 12.21
CA GLY A 397 -45.90 -1.16 12.55
C GLY A 397 -45.34 -1.85 13.79
N VAL A 398 -44.01 -2.04 13.85
CA VAL A 398 -43.30 -2.57 15.02
C VAL A 398 -43.57 -1.72 16.26
N ARG A 399 -43.46 -0.39 16.17
CA ARG A 399 -43.77 0.53 17.27
C ARG A 399 -45.20 0.31 17.79
N ALA A 400 -46.18 0.14 16.90
CA ALA A 400 -47.56 -0.12 17.30
C ALA A 400 -47.71 -1.44 18.08
N THR A 401 -46.97 -2.49 17.71
CA THR A 401 -47.00 -3.78 18.43
C THR A 401 -46.35 -3.71 19.82
N LEU A 402 -45.42 -2.77 20.03
CA LEU A 402 -44.69 -2.57 21.29
C LEU A 402 -45.45 -1.70 22.29
N LEU A 403 -46.51 -1.02 21.86
CA LEU A 403 -47.35 -0.16 22.71
C LEU A 403 -48.48 -0.98 23.36
N ASP A 404 -48.67 -0.76 24.66
CA ASP A 404 -49.78 -1.39 25.40
C ASP A 404 -51.12 -0.81 24.93
N ALA A 405 -51.98 -1.68 24.39
CA ALA A 405 -53.28 -1.30 23.86
C ALA A 405 -54.18 -0.61 24.90
N ARG A 406 -54.01 -0.92 26.19
CA ARG A 406 -54.88 -0.41 27.26
C ARG A 406 -54.49 0.99 27.71
N THR A 407 -53.19 1.26 27.77
CA THR A 407 -52.65 2.50 28.34
C THR A 407 -52.23 3.50 27.28
N GLN A 408 -51.92 3.04 26.05
CA GLN A 408 -51.35 3.85 24.98
C GLN A 408 -52.13 3.72 23.66
N LEU A 409 -53.45 3.55 23.72
CA LEU A 409 -54.30 3.33 22.54
C LEU A 409 -54.09 4.37 21.43
N ARG A 410 -54.05 5.68 21.78
CA ARG A 410 -53.86 6.76 20.79
C ARG A 410 -52.50 6.70 20.11
N GLU A 411 -51.43 6.52 20.87
CA GLU A 411 -50.08 6.41 20.31
C GLU A 411 -49.95 5.20 19.39
N ARG A 412 -50.64 4.09 19.73
CA ARG A 412 -50.69 2.89 18.91
C ARG A 412 -51.45 3.11 17.61
N LEU A 413 -52.59 3.80 17.66
CA LEU A 413 -53.35 4.21 16.47
C LEU A 413 -52.53 5.13 15.57
N ASP A 414 -51.89 6.15 16.13
CA ASP A 414 -51.00 7.05 15.39
C ASP A 414 -49.86 6.27 14.72
N ALA A 415 -49.26 5.31 15.41
CA ALA A 415 -48.22 4.46 14.84
C ALA A 415 -48.72 3.64 13.64
N LEU A 416 -49.90 3.02 13.72
CA LEU A 416 -50.48 2.26 12.60
C LEU A 416 -50.87 3.16 11.41
N ASP A 417 -51.43 4.35 11.67
CA ASP A 417 -51.76 5.31 10.62
C ASP A 417 -50.48 5.82 9.91
N ASN A 418 -49.42 6.06 10.69
CA ASN A 418 -48.11 6.40 10.14
C ASN A 418 -47.56 5.26 9.27
N ALA A 419 -47.66 4.00 9.73
CA ALA A 419 -47.25 2.83 8.95
C ALA A 419 -48.00 2.75 7.62
N ALA A 420 -49.33 2.82 7.66
CA ALA A 420 -50.17 2.75 6.47
C ALA A 420 -49.90 3.90 5.48
N ARG A 421 -49.64 5.12 5.98
CA ARG A 421 -49.30 6.28 5.15
C ARG A 421 -47.93 6.18 4.50
N ARG A 422 -46.91 5.71 5.24
CA ARG A 422 -45.57 5.52 4.66
C ARG A 422 -45.54 4.40 3.63
N MET A 423 -46.35 3.37 3.82
CA MET A 423 -46.53 2.32 2.81
C MET A 423 -47.23 2.84 1.55
N ASP A 424 -48.22 3.73 1.71
CA ASP A 424 -48.87 4.42 0.58
C ASP A 424 -47.85 5.18 -0.27
N GLU A 425 -46.95 5.92 0.38
CA GLU A 425 -45.84 6.63 -0.25
C GLU A 425 -44.89 5.66 -0.97
N ALA A 426 -44.50 4.56 -0.33
CA ALA A 426 -43.69 3.52 -0.95
C ALA A 426 -44.36 2.91 -2.19
N ILE A 427 -45.66 2.60 -2.13
CA ILE A 427 -46.44 2.07 -3.24
C ILE A 427 -46.47 3.08 -4.40
N HIS A 428 -46.67 4.37 -4.11
CA HIS A 428 -46.65 5.42 -5.13
C HIS A 428 -45.28 5.60 -5.80
N LEU A 429 -44.19 5.33 -5.08
CA LEU A 429 -42.83 5.37 -5.61
C LEU A 429 -42.46 4.09 -6.37
N SER A 430 -43.07 2.95 -6.03
CA SER A 430 -42.84 1.67 -6.69
C SER A 430 -43.38 1.66 -8.14
N SER A 431 -42.66 1.03 -9.05
CA SER A 431 -43.15 0.81 -10.42
C SER A 431 -44.27 -0.24 -10.41
N ALA A 432 -45.24 -0.13 -11.31
CA ALA A 432 -46.32 -1.11 -11.45
C ALA A 432 -45.83 -2.55 -11.75
N SER A 433 -44.57 -2.72 -12.17
CA SER A 433 -43.92 -4.01 -12.42
C SER A 433 -43.06 -4.52 -11.26
N ASP A 434 -43.19 -3.94 -10.06
CA ASP A 434 -42.43 -4.42 -8.89
C ASP A 434 -43.10 -5.67 -8.29
N ASP A 435 -42.37 -6.80 -8.30
CA ASP A 435 -42.80 -8.08 -7.73
C ASP A 435 -43.19 -7.97 -6.24
N ASN A 436 -42.74 -6.91 -5.54
CA ASN A 436 -43.08 -6.69 -4.14
C ASN A 436 -44.42 -5.97 -3.94
N LEU A 437 -45.02 -5.36 -4.96
CA LEU A 437 -46.24 -4.56 -4.82
C LEU A 437 -47.39 -5.29 -4.10
N PRO A 438 -47.70 -6.58 -4.40
CA PRO A 438 -48.71 -7.34 -3.66
C PRO A 438 -48.41 -7.46 -2.16
N ARG A 439 -47.13 -7.63 -1.78
CA ARG A 439 -46.71 -7.71 -0.37
C ARG A 439 -46.89 -6.37 0.34
N LEU A 440 -46.52 -5.27 -0.32
CA LEU A 440 -46.68 -3.91 0.23
C LEU A 440 -48.15 -3.57 0.46
N LEU A 441 -49.02 -3.86 -0.51
CA LEU A 441 -50.47 -3.67 -0.40
C LEU A 441 -51.08 -4.54 0.72
N THR A 442 -50.62 -5.78 0.87
CA THR A 442 -51.03 -6.68 1.95
C THR A 442 -50.69 -6.08 3.31
N ALA A 443 -49.43 -5.68 3.52
CA ALA A 443 -48.98 -5.06 4.76
C ALA A 443 -49.75 -3.76 5.08
N GLN A 444 -49.96 -2.90 4.09
CA GLN A 444 -50.75 -1.67 4.24
C GLN A 444 -52.18 -1.98 4.70
N SER A 445 -52.83 -2.95 4.06
CA SER A 445 -54.17 -3.40 4.42
C SER A 445 -54.20 -3.92 5.86
N ASP A 446 -53.22 -4.71 6.28
CA ASP A 446 -53.20 -5.31 7.61
C ASP A 446 -53.08 -4.27 8.72
N TRP A 447 -52.25 -3.24 8.53
CA TRP A 447 -52.16 -2.14 9.49
C TRP A 447 -53.46 -1.32 9.56
N LEU A 448 -54.14 -1.09 8.42
CA LEU A 448 -55.44 -0.43 8.41
C LEU A 448 -56.51 -1.24 9.13
N VAL A 449 -56.50 -2.57 8.98
CA VAL A 449 -57.42 -3.47 9.69
C VAL A 449 -57.15 -3.44 11.19
N GLN A 450 -55.89 -3.53 11.62
CA GLN A 450 -55.52 -3.41 13.03
C GLN A 450 -55.95 -2.07 13.63
N ALA A 451 -55.73 -0.96 12.90
CA ALA A 451 -56.16 0.36 13.34
C ALA A 451 -57.69 0.44 13.43
N ALA A 452 -58.41 -0.16 12.48
CA ALA A 452 -59.86 -0.21 12.51
C ALA A 452 -60.40 -0.98 13.73
N MET A 453 -59.77 -2.11 14.09
CA MET A 453 -60.16 -2.89 15.27
C MET A 453 -59.95 -2.08 16.56
N LEU A 454 -58.81 -1.39 16.69
CA LEU A 454 -58.52 -0.53 17.85
C LEU A 454 -59.49 0.66 17.96
N HIS A 455 -59.88 1.28 16.85
CA HIS A 455 -60.92 2.31 16.84
C HIS A 455 -62.29 1.74 17.25
N ALA A 456 -62.65 0.55 16.76
CA ALA A 456 -63.90 -0.11 17.13
C ALA A 456 -63.96 -0.41 18.64
N ASP A 457 -62.86 -0.89 19.22
CA ASP A 457 -62.73 -1.11 20.67
C ASP A 457 -62.86 0.20 21.46
N GLY A 458 -62.33 1.30 20.91
CA GLY A 458 -62.50 2.66 21.42
C GLY A 458 -63.89 3.28 21.17
N SER A 459 -64.84 2.54 20.58
CA SER A 459 -66.16 3.03 20.15
C SER A 459 -66.12 4.15 19.08
N GLU A 460 -65.02 4.30 18.37
CA GLU A 460 -64.81 5.22 17.24
C GLU A 460 -65.19 4.54 15.91
N PHE A 461 -66.46 4.12 15.81
CA PHE A 461 -66.94 3.25 14.73
C PHE A 461 -66.84 3.85 13.32
N GLU A 462 -66.94 5.18 13.18
CA GLU A 462 -66.81 5.84 11.87
C GLU A 462 -65.38 5.74 11.33
N GLN A 463 -64.40 6.02 12.19
CA GLN A 463 -62.98 5.92 11.92
C GLN A 463 -62.58 4.48 11.59
N ALA A 464 -63.14 3.52 12.33
CA ALA A 464 -62.97 2.09 12.07
C ALA A 464 -63.53 1.69 10.70
N ALA A 465 -64.77 2.10 10.40
CA ALA A 465 -65.40 1.78 9.12
C ALA A 465 -64.70 2.41 7.92
N ALA A 466 -64.18 3.64 8.05
CA ALA A 466 -63.42 4.30 6.99
C ALA A 466 -62.12 3.54 6.65
N ARG A 467 -61.38 3.08 7.68
CA ARG A 467 -60.16 2.29 7.49
C ARG A 467 -60.42 0.91 6.90
N LEU A 468 -61.48 0.21 7.33
CA LEU A 468 -61.87 -1.06 6.71
C LEU A 468 -62.22 -0.91 5.23
N ARG A 469 -62.92 0.16 4.83
CA ARG A 469 -63.21 0.42 3.42
C ARG A 469 -61.92 0.59 2.62
N ARG A 470 -60.98 1.40 3.11
CA ARG A 470 -59.68 1.58 2.47
C ARG A 470 -58.90 0.26 2.36
N ALA A 471 -58.89 -0.56 3.42
CA ALA A 471 -58.26 -1.88 3.39
C ALA A 471 -58.89 -2.82 2.34
N ILE A 472 -60.22 -2.82 2.23
CA ILE A 472 -60.96 -3.58 1.21
C ILE A 472 -60.58 -3.14 -0.21
N ASP A 473 -60.47 -1.83 -0.44
CA ASP A 473 -60.09 -1.26 -1.74
C ASP A 473 -58.64 -1.63 -2.11
N ILE A 474 -57.71 -1.56 -1.15
CA ILE A 474 -56.31 -2.00 -1.31
C ILE A 474 -56.23 -3.49 -1.67
N ARG A 475 -56.96 -4.34 -0.93
CA ARG A 475 -57.01 -5.79 -1.20
C ARG A 475 -57.61 -6.10 -2.58
N ALA A 476 -58.58 -5.29 -3.02
CA ALA A 476 -59.13 -5.40 -4.37
C ALA A 476 -58.09 -5.06 -5.45
N ALA A 477 -57.21 -4.10 -5.22
CA ALA A 477 -56.16 -3.70 -6.14
C ALA A 477 -55.11 -4.81 -6.38
N ILE A 478 -54.82 -5.63 -5.36
CA ILE A 478 -53.84 -6.74 -5.44
C ILE A 478 -54.18 -7.71 -6.58
N LEU A 479 -55.46 -8.05 -6.77
CA LEU A 479 -55.93 -8.99 -7.82
C LEU A 479 -55.61 -8.53 -9.25
N TRP A 480 -55.36 -7.23 -9.45
CA TRP A 480 -55.08 -6.65 -10.77
C TRP A 480 -53.59 -6.67 -11.13
N SER A 481 -52.72 -7.12 -10.23
CA SER A 481 -51.26 -7.16 -10.46
C SER A 481 -50.78 -8.27 -11.41
N GLY A 482 -51.65 -9.19 -11.83
CA GLY A 482 -51.41 -10.10 -12.97
C GLY A 482 -50.52 -11.33 -12.70
N ASP A 483 -49.85 -11.41 -11.55
CA ASP A 483 -48.93 -12.51 -11.20
C ASP A 483 -49.44 -13.41 -10.06
N GLU A 484 -50.76 -13.41 -9.84
CA GLU A 484 -51.37 -14.11 -8.72
C GLU A 484 -51.78 -15.54 -9.10
N THR A 485 -51.20 -16.54 -8.45
CA THR A 485 -51.68 -17.94 -8.52
C THR A 485 -53.15 -18.00 -8.11
N ALA A 486 -53.93 -18.90 -8.71
CA ALA A 486 -55.35 -19.06 -8.39
C ALA A 486 -55.63 -19.23 -6.88
N ALA A 487 -54.74 -19.92 -6.16
CA ALA A 487 -54.82 -20.08 -4.71
C ALA A 487 -54.73 -18.75 -3.95
N ARG A 488 -53.73 -17.92 -4.25
CA ARG A 488 -53.56 -16.57 -3.64
C ARG A 488 -54.72 -15.64 -3.95
N ALA A 489 -55.20 -15.64 -5.19
CA ALA A 489 -56.39 -14.88 -5.57
C ALA A 489 -57.64 -15.30 -4.77
N ALA A 490 -57.77 -16.60 -4.49
CA ALA A 490 -58.84 -17.13 -3.65
C ALA A 490 -58.69 -16.72 -2.17
N ASP A 491 -57.48 -16.76 -1.61
CA ASP A 491 -57.22 -16.28 -0.25
C ASP A 491 -57.52 -14.78 -0.11
N ASN A 492 -57.09 -13.95 -1.07
CA ASN A 492 -57.36 -12.52 -1.06
C ASN A 492 -58.89 -12.22 -1.15
N LYS A 493 -59.64 -12.96 -1.97
CA LYS A 493 -61.11 -12.86 -1.97
C LYS A 493 -61.72 -13.23 -0.61
N ALA A 494 -61.17 -14.22 0.08
CA ALA A 494 -61.64 -14.63 1.41
C ALA A 494 -61.34 -13.55 2.46
N ASP A 495 -60.14 -12.97 2.43
CA ASP A 495 -59.77 -11.82 3.27
C ASP A 495 -60.75 -10.66 3.07
N ARG A 496 -61.04 -10.28 1.82
CA ARG A 496 -62.00 -9.21 1.50
C ARG A 496 -63.40 -9.52 2.00
N ALA A 497 -63.87 -10.77 1.86
CA ALA A 497 -65.17 -11.17 2.38
C ALA A 497 -65.25 -11.02 3.91
N GLU A 498 -64.18 -11.40 4.62
CA GLU A 498 -64.07 -11.22 6.07
C GLU A 498 -64.09 -9.73 6.46
N LEU A 499 -63.36 -8.88 5.74
CA LEU A 499 -63.39 -7.43 5.98
C LEU A 499 -64.77 -6.82 5.76
N TYR A 500 -65.52 -7.27 4.75
CA TYR A 500 -66.91 -6.84 4.55
C TYR A 500 -67.84 -7.30 5.70
N VAL A 501 -67.62 -8.48 6.28
CA VAL A 501 -68.37 -8.93 7.46
C VAL A 501 -68.11 -8.00 8.64
N TRP A 502 -66.84 -7.68 8.93
CA TRP A 502 -66.49 -6.71 9.96
C TRP A 502 -67.10 -5.33 9.71
N LEU A 503 -67.04 -4.85 8.46
CA LEU A 503 -67.67 -3.58 8.09
C LEU A 503 -69.19 -3.62 8.34
N ALA A 504 -69.88 -4.72 8.03
CA ALA A 504 -71.30 -4.85 8.28
C ALA A 504 -71.64 -4.78 9.79
N VAL A 505 -70.81 -5.39 10.65
CA VAL A 505 -70.95 -5.31 12.11
C VAL A 505 -70.83 -3.86 12.58
N LEU A 506 -69.78 -3.14 12.15
CA LEU A 506 -69.59 -1.73 12.52
C LEU A 506 -70.74 -0.84 12.03
N GLN A 507 -71.22 -1.04 10.80
CA GLN A 507 -72.37 -0.28 10.28
C GLN A 507 -73.64 -0.55 11.09
N THR A 508 -73.82 -1.78 11.58
CA THR A 508 -74.94 -2.12 12.46
C THR A 508 -74.83 -1.40 13.81
N GLN A 509 -73.64 -1.35 14.41
CA GLN A 509 -73.38 -0.62 15.65
C GLN A 509 -73.62 0.90 15.50
N MET A 510 -73.37 1.46 14.32
CA MET A 510 -73.68 2.86 13.98
C MET A 510 -75.14 3.10 13.57
N ASN A 511 -76.02 2.10 13.65
CA ASN A 511 -77.42 2.16 13.20
C ASN A 511 -77.58 2.52 11.70
N ARG A 512 -76.64 2.08 10.86
CA ARG A 512 -76.60 2.29 9.40
C ARG A 512 -77.00 1.01 8.67
N ALA A 513 -78.27 0.64 8.78
CA ALA A 513 -78.79 -0.65 8.32
C ALA A 513 -78.62 -0.88 6.79
N ALA A 514 -78.75 0.18 5.98
CA ALA A 514 -78.61 0.08 4.52
C ALA A 514 -77.17 -0.26 4.12
N GLU A 515 -76.19 0.41 4.74
CA GLU A 515 -74.76 0.20 4.54
C GLU A 515 -74.33 -1.17 5.06
N ALA A 516 -74.85 -1.58 6.22
CA ALA A 516 -74.63 -2.92 6.76
C ALA A 516 -75.12 -3.98 5.76
N ARG A 517 -76.33 -3.82 5.22
CA ARG A 517 -76.88 -4.73 4.19
C ARG A 517 -76.02 -4.76 2.94
N LYS A 518 -75.55 -3.61 2.46
CA LYS A 518 -74.65 -3.52 1.29
C LYS A 518 -73.35 -4.28 1.53
N ALA A 519 -72.73 -4.12 2.70
CA ALA A 519 -71.52 -4.87 3.07
C ALA A 519 -71.78 -6.38 3.16
N LYS A 520 -72.91 -6.81 3.75
CA LYS A 520 -73.30 -8.23 3.79
C LYS A 520 -73.48 -8.83 2.40
N VAL A 521 -74.12 -8.11 1.47
CA VAL A 521 -74.30 -8.55 0.08
C VAL A 521 -72.95 -8.69 -0.63
N ALA A 522 -72.03 -7.74 -0.43
CA ALA A 522 -70.69 -7.81 -1.01
C ALA A 522 -69.89 -9.01 -0.47
N ALA A 523 -69.95 -9.27 0.84
CA ALA A 523 -69.34 -10.47 1.44
C ALA A 523 -69.93 -11.77 0.86
N ALA A 524 -71.26 -11.86 0.77
CA ALA A 524 -71.96 -13.03 0.23
C ALA A 524 -71.58 -13.31 -1.24
N ALA A 525 -71.44 -12.26 -2.06
CA ALA A 525 -71.03 -12.38 -3.46
C ALA A 525 -69.62 -13.00 -3.58
N LEU A 526 -68.64 -12.48 -2.83
CA LEU A 526 -67.27 -13.04 -2.81
C LEU A 526 -67.24 -14.50 -2.31
N LEU A 527 -68.00 -14.83 -1.27
CA LEU A 527 -68.09 -16.20 -0.75
C LEU A 527 -68.81 -17.16 -1.71
N SER A 528 -69.68 -16.65 -2.59
CA SER A 528 -70.32 -17.44 -3.64
C SER A 528 -69.34 -17.73 -4.78
N GLU A 529 -68.57 -16.72 -5.21
CA GLU A 529 -67.50 -16.90 -6.20
C GLU A 529 -66.46 -17.90 -5.72
N LEU A 530 -66.04 -17.80 -4.45
CA LEU A 530 -65.08 -18.73 -3.85
C LEU A 530 -65.61 -20.15 -3.79
N ALA A 531 -66.87 -20.36 -3.43
CA ALA A 531 -67.44 -21.71 -3.38
C ALA A 531 -67.54 -22.38 -4.76
N ALA A 532 -67.51 -21.60 -5.85
CA ALA A 532 -67.45 -22.11 -7.22
C ALA A 532 -66.01 -22.35 -7.71
N HIS A 533 -64.99 -22.03 -6.92
CA HIS A 533 -63.60 -22.19 -7.32
C HIS A 533 -63.19 -23.68 -7.36
N PRO A 534 -62.66 -24.19 -8.50
CA PRO A 534 -62.43 -25.62 -8.70
C PRO A 534 -61.32 -26.22 -7.82
N GLU A 535 -60.40 -25.37 -7.33
CA GLU A 535 -59.24 -25.78 -6.53
C GLU A 535 -59.31 -25.23 -5.10
N LEU A 536 -60.41 -25.50 -4.39
CA LEU A 536 -60.56 -25.07 -3.01
C LEU A 536 -59.75 -25.96 -2.07
N THR A 537 -58.78 -25.40 -1.36
CA THR A 537 -58.07 -26.13 -0.31
C THR A 537 -59.01 -26.43 0.87
N ALA A 538 -58.76 -27.50 1.62
CA ALA A 538 -59.58 -27.86 2.78
C ALA A 538 -59.60 -26.75 3.84
N GLU A 539 -58.49 -26.03 3.99
CA GLU A 539 -58.36 -24.90 4.92
C GLU A 539 -59.18 -23.70 4.46
N LEU A 540 -59.10 -23.32 3.19
CA LEU A 540 -59.92 -22.24 2.63
C LEU A 540 -61.42 -22.58 2.71
N ALA A 541 -61.79 -23.84 2.46
CA ALA A 541 -63.17 -24.31 2.61
C ALA A 541 -63.69 -24.16 4.05
N LYS A 542 -62.84 -24.46 5.04
CA LYS A 542 -63.15 -24.27 6.46
C LYS A 542 -63.31 -22.79 6.78
N ARG A 543 -62.38 -21.95 6.36
CA ARG A 543 -62.42 -20.49 6.54
C ARG A 543 -63.67 -19.86 5.93
N ILE A 544 -64.08 -20.27 4.73
CA ILE A 544 -65.32 -19.80 4.09
C ILE A 544 -66.56 -20.17 4.91
N ARG A 545 -66.62 -21.37 5.50
CA ARG A 545 -67.73 -21.76 6.39
C ARG A 545 -67.77 -20.89 7.64
N GLU A 546 -66.63 -20.58 8.23
CA GLU A 546 -66.54 -19.70 9.40
C GLU A 546 -67.00 -18.27 9.08
N ILE A 547 -66.58 -17.71 7.94
CA ILE A 547 -67.02 -16.37 7.50
C ILE A 547 -68.53 -16.35 7.25
N ARG A 548 -69.10 -17.38 6.60
CA ARG A 548 -70.56 -17.51 6.42
C ARG A 548 -71.29 -17.58 7.77
N GLY A 549 -70.72 -18.28 8.75
CA GLY A 549 -71.26 -18.37 10.10
C GLY A 549 -71.33 -17.00 10.79
N ARG A 550 -70.33 -16.13 10.60
CA ARG A 550 -70.33 -14.76 11.16
C ARG A 550 -71.22 -13.78 10.40
N LEU A 551 -71.51 -14.05 9.13
CA LEU A 551 -72.32 -13.18 8.26
C LEU A 551 -73.83 -13.26 8.59
N ASN A 552 -74.28 -14.47 8.92
CA ASN A 552 -75.65 -14.79 9.36
C ASN A 552 -75.87 -14.31 10.79
#